data_AF-A0A483F0T9-F1
#
_entry.id   AF-A0A483F0T9-F1
#
_cell.length_a   1.000
_cell.length_b   1.000
_cell.length_c   1.000
_cell.angle_alpha   90.00
_cell.angle_beta   90.00
_cell.angle_gamma   90.00
#
_symmetry.space_group_name_H-M   'P 1'
#
loop_
_entity.id
_entity.type
_entity.pdbx_description
1 polymer ?
#
loop_
_entity_poly.entity_id
_entity_poly.type
_entity_poly.pdbx_seq_one_letter_code
_entity_poly.pdbx_strand_id
1 'polypeptide(L)' 'GTREEARSDIFDYIEMFYNSKRRHGSSNQMSPTEYENQYYQRLGSV' A
#
# COMPACT_ATOMS: atom_id res chain seq x y z
N GLY A 1 -3.64 -23.18 12.07
CA GLY A 1 -3.27 -21.89 12.66
C GLY A 1 -1.87 -21.98 13.22
N THR A 2 -0.87 -22.05 12.35
CA THR A 2 0.55 -21.93 12.73
C THR A 2 0.97 -20.46 12.68
N ARG A 3 2.10 -20.14 13.32
CA ARG A 3 2.67 -18.79 13.25
C ARG A 3 3.01 -18.39 11.81
N GLU A 4 3.43 -19.34 10.98
CA GLU A 4 3.78 -19.07 9.58
C GLU A 4 2.55 -18.80 8.72
N GLU A 5 1.46 -19.54 8.92
CA GLU A 5 0.18 -19.25 8.26
C GLU A 5 -0.30 -17.82 8.57
N ALA A 6 -0.29 -17.43 9.85
CA ALA A 6 -0.69 -16.08 10.25
C ALA A 6 0.21 -14.98 9.66
N ARG A 7 1.51 -15.26 9.49
CA ARG A 7 2.43 -14.32 8.83
C ARG A 7 2.10 -14.16 7.36
N SER A 8 1.77 -15.25 6.66
CA SER A 8 1.35 -15.21 5.26
C SER A 8 0.07 -14.37 5.11
N ASP A 9 -0.93 -14.64 5.95
CA ASP A 9 -2.22 -13.91 5.89
C ASP A 9 -2.02 -12.39 6.09
N ILE A 10 -1.15 -11.99 7.01
CA ILE A 10 -0.81 -10.58 7.25
C ILE A 10 -0.11 -9.97 6.03
N PHE A 11 0.84 -10.70 5.44
CA PHE A 11 1.56 -10.24 4.26
C PHE A 11 0.59 -10.03 3.08
N ASP A 12 -0.26 -11.02 2.82
CA ASP A 12 -1.26 -10.96 1.75
C ASP A 12 -2.23 -9.80 1.96
N TYR A 13 -2.66 -9.56 3.21
CA TYR A 13 -3.49 -8.39 3.54
C TYR A 13 -2.77 -7.07 3.25
N ILE A 14 -1.49 -6.95 3.64
CA ILE A 14 -0.71 -5.73 3.44
C ILE A 14 -0.54 -5.44 1.95
N GLU A 15 -0.11 -6.42 1.16
CA GLU A 15 0.19 -6.22 -0.27
C GLU A 15 -1.08 -6.11 -1.12
N MET A 16 -2.01 -7.06 -0.97
CA MET A 16 -3.15 -7.17 -1.89
C MET A 16 -4.31 -6.23 -1.56
N PHE A 17 -4.35 -5.70 -0.33
CA PHE A 17 -5.42 -4.80 0.10
C PHE A 17 -4.91 -3.49 0.68
N TYR A 18 -4.03 -3.50 1.69
CA TYR A 18 -3.64 -2.26 2.37
C TYR A 18 -2.88 -1.32 1.43
N ASN A 19 -1.76 -1.77 0.87
CA ASN A 19 -0.91 -0.95 0.02
C ASN A 19 -1.58 -0.60 -1.31
N SER A 20 -2.26 -1.59 -1.92
CA SER A 20 -2.80 -1.45 -3.28
C SER A 20 -4.21 -0.86 -3.38
N LYS A 21 -5.09 -1.08 -2.38
CA LYS A 21 -6.52 -0.73 -2.49
C LYS A 21 -7.06 0.21 -1.41
N ARG A 22 -6.49 0.19 -0.20
CA ARG A 22 -7.02 0.96 0.93
C ARG A 22 -6.84 2.46 0.68
N ARG A 23 -7.94 3.20 0.66
CA ARG A 23 -7.93 4.66 0.45
C ARG A 23 -7.81 5.39 1.78
N HIS A 24 -6.97 6.42 1.83
CA HIS A 24 -6.75 7.23 3.02
C HIS A 24 -7.24 8.67 2.81
N GLY A 25 -8.13 9.15 3.69
CA GLY A 25 -8.71 10.49 3.60
C GLY A 25 -7.65 11.61 3.68
N SER A 26 -6.60 11.42 4.47
CA SER A 26 -5.46 12.34 4.57
C SER A 26 -4.61 12.40 3.29
N SER A 27 -4.73 11.41 2.41
CA SER A 27 -3.96 11.29 1.16
C SER A 27 -4.84 11.54 -0.06
N ASN A 28 -5.84 12.44 0.05
CA ASN A 28 -6.82 12.71 -1.02
C ASN A 28 -7.52 11.44 -1.52
N GLN A 29 -7.79 10.50 -0.63
CA GLN A 29 -8.35 9.19 -0.94
C GLN A 29 -7.46 8.30 -1.82
N MET A 30 -6.16 8.54 -1.93
CA MET A 30 -5.25 7.65 -2.66
C MET A 30 -4.90 6.41 -1.81
N SER A 31 -4.56 5.32 -2.49
CA SER A 31 -3.87 4.21 -1.84
C SER A 31 -2.41 4.55 -1.54
N PRO A 32 -1.76 3.86 -0.58
CA PRO A 32 -0.34 4.05 -0.30
C PRO A 32 0.53 3.94 -1.57
N THR A 33 0.30 2.91 -2.39
CA THR A 33 1.06 2.72 -3.65
C THR A 33 0.84 3.88 -4.63
N GLU A 34 -0.40 4.38 -4.78
CA GLU A 34 -0.67 5.53 -5.64
C GLU A 34 0.03 6.80 -5.15
N TYR A 35 0.04 7.02 -3.83
CA TYR A 35 0.71 8.15 -3.21
C TYR A 35 2.22 8.13 -3.48
N GLU A 36 2.88 6.98 -3.27
CA GLU A 36 4.31 6.80 -3.56
C GLU A 36 4.63 6.98 -5.05
N ASN A 37 3.80 6.42 -5.94
CA ASN A 37 3.97 6.60 -7.38
C ASN A 37 3.93 8.07 -7.79
N GLN A 38 2.98 8.85 -7.27
CA GLN A 38 2.93 10.29 -7.54
C GLN A 38 4.13 11.04 -6.97
N TYR A 39 4.60 10.66 -5.79
CA TYR A 39 5.80 11.23 -5.18
C TYR A 39 7.03 11.01 -6.07
N TYR A 40 7.27 9.78 -6.53
CA TYR A 40 8.40 9.47 -7.40
C TYR A 40 8.29 10.09 -8.79
N GLN A 41 7.08 10.18 -9.36
CA GLN A 41 6.88 10.88 -10.63
C GLN A 41 7.26 12.37 -10.54
N ARG A 42 6.92 13.04 -9.42
CA ARG A 42 7.31 14.44 -9.18
C ARG A 42 8.81 14.60 -8.97
N LEU A 43 9.45 13.64 -8.28
CA LEU A 43 10.91 13.64 -8.10
C LEU A 43 11.68 13.33 -9.40
N GLY A 44 11.10 12.56 -10.32
CA GLY A 44 11.72 12.26 -11.60
C GLY A 44 11.48 13.32 -12.68
N SER A 45 10.60 14.29 -12.43
CA SER A 45 10.28 15.36 -13.37
C SER A 45 11.07 16.66 -13.15
N VAL A 46 12.10 16.64 -12.30
CA VAL A 46 13.03 17.77 -12.05
C VAL A 46 14.35 17.59 -12.78
#